data_AF-A0AAE3EJ51-F1
#
_entry.id   AF-A0AAE3EJ51-F1
#
_cell.length_a   1.000
_cell.length_b   1.000
_cell.length_c   1.000
_cell.angle_alpha   90.00
_cell.angle_beta   90.00
_cell.angle_gamma   90.00
#
_symmetry.space_group_name_H-M   'P 1'
#
loop_
_entity.id
_entity.type
_entity.pdbx_description
1 polymer ?
#
loop_
_entity_poly.entity_id
_entity_poly.type
_entity_poly.pdbx_seq_one_letter_code
_entity_poly.pdbx_strand_id
1 'polypeptide(L)'
;MKKFPVYAVFALSIALVSFSSCVPRGESPSNLVLSGDGAQSKTPEKPRFRRPSGGPAVLLAMGESWAARPEILADLAAEYGRSADGGSLRVMRYPEDFKVEGRVRLSALAAEASDSRVSTVLALGCPEGTFRELLRIRNTRPGIRIASLLPEDDPLSAESSSDFVVDQFADKAILADETGSGLSDSDISFLLLAAALAAEKLDAGANPVPILSESLLAARKASGKKKYALSWRFEPWIDSDSGLRSFNHAVLDMRIADAAGGAAPVSGGTAPDEAPEEALPGGGLDE
;
A
#
# COMPACT_ATOMS: atom_id res chain seq x y z
N MET A 1 -30.60 3.09 -71.96
CA MET A 1 -31.13 2.14 -70.95
C MET A 1 -32.16 2.87 -70.09
N LYS A 2 -33.08 2.10 -69.51
CA LYS A 2 -34.46 2.45 -69.17
C LYS A 2 -34.58 3.43 -67.98
N LYS A 3 -35.57 4.34 -68.06
CA LYS A 3 -36.18 5.06 -66.93
C LYS A 3 -37.11 4.11 -66.17
N PHE A 4 -37.24 4.24 -64.85
CA PHE A 4 -38.42 3.94 -64.00
C PHE A 4 -38.14 4.32 -62.51
N PRO A 5 -39.16 4.50 -61.63
CA PRO A 5 -39.33 5.71 -60.82
C PRO A 5 -39.65 5.50 -59.31
N VAL A 6 -39.75 6.62 -58.57
CA VAL A 6 -40.70 7.03 -57.49
C VAL A 6 -41.46 5.96 -56.67
N TYR A 7 -41.42 6.06 -55.33
CA TYR A 7 -42.53 6.10 -54.32
C TYR A 7 -41.88 6.22 -52.90
N ALA A 8 -41.97 7.32 -52.14
CA ALA A 8 -43.07 7.81 -51.30
C ALA A 8 -43.48 6.88 -50.13
N VAL A 9 -43.09 7.21 -48.89
CA VAL A 9 -43.77 6.84 -47.61
C VAL A 9 -43.46 7.94 -46.59
N PHE A 10 -44.36 8.92 -46.43
CA PHE A 10 -45.29 9.12 -45.31
C PHE A 10 -44.67 9.57 -43.98
N ALA A 11 -44.85 10.85 -43.70
CA ALA A 11 -44.81 11.43 -42.35
C ALA A 11 -46.08 11.03 -41.57
N LEU A 12 -45.93 10.68 -40.30
CA LEU A 12 -47.05 10.68 -39.34
C LEU A 12 -46.55 11.04 -37.94
N SER A 13 -47.15 12.09 -37.39
CA SER A 13 -46.89 12.69 -36.08
C SER A 13 -47.74 12.07 -34.96
N ILE A 14 -47.41 12.44 -33.70
CA ILE A 14 -48.24 12.44 -32.46
C ILE A 14 -48.31 11.06 -31.73
N ALA A 15 -48.09 10.89 -30.42
CA ALA A 15 -48.34 11.75 -29.25
C ALA A 15 -47.35 11.50 -28.08
N LEU A 16 -47.09 12.57 -27.30
CA LEU A 16 -46.69 12.51 -25.89
C LEU A 16 -47.84 11.95 -25.05
N VAL A 17 -47.53 11.09 -24.08
CA VAL A 17 -48.43 10.80 -22.95
C VAL A 17 -47.62 10.86 -21.66
N SER A 18 -47.89 11.91 -20.89
CA SER A 18 -47.52 12.02 -19.47
C SER A 18 -48.65 11.41 -18.64
N PHE A 19 -48.33 10.50 -17.72
CA PHE A 19 -49.22 10.16 -16.61
C PHE A 19 -48.51 10.35 -15.28
N SER A 20 -48.94 11.44 -14.63
CA SER A 20 -48.82 11.70 -13.21
C SER A 20 -49.90 10.86 -12.51
N SER A 21 -49.54 10.02 -11.54
CA SER A 21 -50.51 9.35 -10.66
C SER A 21 -50.33 9.86 -9.24
N CYS A 22 -51.34 10.62 -8.83
CA CYS A 22 -51.57 11.04 -7.45
C CYS A 22 -52.04 9.87 -6.59
N VAL A 23 -51.54 9.90 -5.35
CA VAL A 23 -51.92 9.12 -4.17
C VAL A 23 -53.40 9.35 -3.80
N PRO A 24 -54.06 8.33 -3.23
CA PRO A 24 -55.07 8.56 -2.20
C PRO A 24 -54.64 7.98 -0.84
N ARG A 25 -55.04 8.70 0.22
CA ARG A 25 -54.72 8.51 1.63
C ARG A 25 -56.02 8.37 2.42
N GLY A 26 -56.02 7.52 3.45
CA GLY A 26 -57.07 7.39 4.48
C GLY A 26 -57.89 6.11 4.35
N GLU A 27 -58.22 5.33 5.38
CA GLU A 27 -58.12 5.41 6.85
C GLU A 27 -58.12 3.97 7.42
N SER A 28 -57.61 3.79 8.63
CA SER A 28 -57.69 2.55 9.44
C SER A 28 -59.07 2.46 10.13
N PRO A 29 -59.57 1.30 10.61
CA PRO A 29 -59.04 0.75 11.87
C PRO A 29 -59.17 -0.78 12.10
N SER A 30 -58.55 -1.19 13.22
CA SER A 30 -58.96 -2.28 14.14
C SER A 30 -58.35 -3.69 13.96
N ASN A 31 -57.33 -3.92 14.79
CA ASN A 31 -57.08 -5.10 15.64
C ASN A 31 -57.34 -6.50 15.07
N LEU A 32 -56.25 -7.21 14.78
CA LEU A 32 -56.17 -8.64 15.04
C LEU A 32 -54.77 -8.98 15.54
N VAL A 33 -54.70 -9.27 16.84
CA VAL A 33 -53.53 -9.89 17.46
C VAL A 33 -53.46 -11.33 16.95
N LEU A 34 -52.39 -11.65 16.23
CA LEU A 34 -51.95 -13.03 16.04
C LEU A 34 -50.45 -13.06 16.31
N SER A 35 -50.11 -13.62 17.47
CA SER A 35 -48.78 -14.11 17.80
C SER A 35 -48.32 -15.08 16.70
N GLY A 36 -47.18 -14.80 16.11
CA GLY A 36 -46.49 -15.69 15.18
C GLY A 36 -45.00 -15.46 15.30
N ASP A 37 -44.28 -16.50 15.72
CA ASP A 37 -42.85 -16.53 15.98
C ASP A 37 -42.04 -15.88 14.85
N GLY A 38 -41.46 -14.72 15.17
CA GLY A 38 -40.49 -14.04 14.31
C GLY A 38 -39.15 -14.76 14.36
N ALA A 39 -39.00 -15.84 13.59
CA ALA A 39 -37.69 -16.27 13.13
C ALA A 39 -37.16 -15.20 12.15
N GLN A 40 -36.47 -14.19 12.70
CA GLN A 40 -35.73 -13.20 11.94
C GLN A 40 -34.75 -13.92 11.02
N SER A 41 -35.05 -13.96 9.72
CA SER A 41 -34.04 -14.25 8.72
C SER A 41 -33.06 -13.08 8.75
N LYS A 42 -31.88 -13.32 9.34
CA LYS A 42 -30.76 -12.39 9.24
C LYS A 42 -30.43 -12.28 7.75
N THR A 43 -30.89 -11.19 7.15
CA THR A 43 -30.40 -10.75 5.85
C THR A 43 -28.88 -10.64 5.98
N PRO A 44 -28.07 -11.26 5.08
CA PRO A 44 -26.63 -11.24 5.22
C PRO A 44 -26.15 -9.79 5.23
N GLU A 45 -25.54 -9.41 6.36
CA GLU A 45 -25.00 -8.07 6.56
C GLU A 45 -23.93 -7.84 5.49
N LYS A 46 -24.21 -6.94 4.53
CA LYS A 46 -23.23 -6.62 3.49
C LYS A 46 -21.97 -6.08 4.17
N PRO A 47 -20.77 -6.58 3.82
CA PRO A 47 -19.54 -6.13 4.43
C PRO A 47 -19.45 -4.61 4.33
N ARG A 48 -19.25 -3.98 5.48
CA ARG A 48 -19.16 -2.53 5.62
C ARG A 48 -17.75 -2.10 5.29
N PHE A 49 -17.41 -2.18 4.00
CA PHE A 49 -16.14 -1.66 3.50
C PHE A 49 -16.05 -0.17 3.80
N ARG A 50 -14.84 0.34 3.95
CA ARG A 50 -14.57 1.77 3.90
C ARG A 50 -14.94 2.23 2.49
N ARG A 51 -16.21 2.60 2.30
CA ARG A 51 -16.75 3.02 1.01
C ARG A 51 -16.40 4.47 0.81
N PRO A 52 -15.64 4.79 -0.23
CA PRO A 52 -15.56 6.14 -0.66
C PRO A 52 -16.75 6.37 -1.59
N SER A 53 -17.74 7.15 -1.17
CA SER A 53 -18.66 7.78 -2.13
C SER A 53 -17.84 8.79 -2.95
N GLY A 54 -17.09 8.29 -3.95
CA GLY A 54 -16.14 9.09 -4.75
C GLY A 54 -14.79 9.41 -4.09
N GLY A 55 -14.32 8.60 -3.13
CA GLY A 55 -13.01 8.79 -2.47
C GLY A 55 -11.96 7.71 -2.79
N PRO A 56 -10.89 7.61 -1.96
CA PRO A 56 -9.60 7.05 -2.34
C PRO A 56 -9.65 5.55 -2.69
N ALA A 57 -9.32 5.18 -3.93
CA ALA A 57 -9.05 3.79 -4.30
C ALA A 57 -7.55 3.47 -4.19
N VAL A 58 -7.27 2.28 -3.64
CA VAL A 58 -5.92 1.76 -3.46
C VAL A 58 -5.60 0.83 -4.63
N LEU A 59 -4.58 1.15 -5.40
CA LEU A 59 -3.98 0.29 -6.40
C LEU A 59 -2.74 -0.37 -5.79
N LEU A 60 -2.78 -1.68 -5.58
CA LEU A 60 -1.65 -2.46 -5.10
C LEU A 60 -1.00 -3.20 -6.28
N ALA A 61 0.24 -2.86 -6.58
CA ALA A 61 1.11 -3.62 -7.48
C ALA A 61 1.99 -4.57 -6.66
N MET A 62 2.06 -5.83 -7.07
CA MET A 62 2.80 -6.88 -6.36
C MET A 62 3.80 -7.55 -7.30
N GLY A 63 5.05 -7.65 -6.88
CA GLY A 63 6.07 -8.43 -7.59
C GLY A 63 5.92 -9.93 -7.41
N GLU A 64 6.80 -10.67 -8.08
CA GLU A 64 6.72 -12.13 -8.24
C GLU A 64 6.74 -12.87 -6.90
N SER A 65 7.65 -12.47 -6.00
CA SER A 65 7.84 -13.03 -4.65
C SER A 65 6.56 -13.02 -3.80
N TRP A 66 5.62 -12.13 -4.12
CA TRP A 66 4.42 -11.83 -3.35
C TRP A 66 3.12 -12.16 -4.09
N ALA A 67 3.13 -12.12 -5.42
CA ALA A 67 1.96 -12.29 -6.29
C ALA A 67 1.17 -13.58 -6.02
N ALA A 68 1.86 -14.65 -5.66
CA ALA A 68 1.29 -15.98 -5.41
C ALA A 68 0.68 -16.14 -4.01
N ARG A 69 0.80 -15.16 -3.11
CA ARG A 69 0.40 -15.27 -1.69
C ARG A 69 -0.89 -14.49 -1.42
N PRO A 70 -2.08 -15.09 -1.58
CA PRO A 70 -3.36 -14.37 -1.41
C PRO A 70 -3.61 -13.90 0.03
N GLU A 71 -3.02 -14.57 1.03
CA GLU A 71 -3.20 -14.31 2.47
C GLU A 71 -2.71 -12.92 2.85
N ILE A 72 -1.68 -12.40 2.17
CA ILE A 72 -1.13 -11.07 2.46
C ILE A 72 -2.15 -9.96 2.18
N LEU A 73 -3.21 -10.23 1.41
CA LEU A 73 -4.26 -9.25 1.13
C LEU A 73 -5.32 -9.16 2.24
N ALA A 74 -5.30 -10.02 3.26
CA ALA A 74 -6.40 -10.18 4.20
C ALA A 74 -6.82 -8.87 4.90
N ASP A 75 -5.89 -8.19 5.57
CA ASP A 75 -6.17 -6.97 6.33
C ASP A 75 -6.57 -5.80 5.39
N LEU A 76 -5.87 -5.66 4.25
CA LEU A 76 -6.15 -4.61 3.28
C LEU A 76 -7.52 -4.80 2.59
N ALA A 77 -7.85 -6.03 2.22
CA ALA A 77 -9.13 -6.37 1.60
C ALA A 77 -10.30 -6.28 2.58
N ALA A 78 -10.08 -6.58 3.86
CA ALA A 78 -11.09 -6.39 4.90
C ALA A 78 -11.47 -4.91 5.06
N GLU A 79 -10.49 -4.01 5.03
CA GLU A 79 -10.73 -2.56 5.19
C GLU A 79 -11.32 -1.91 3.92
N TYR A 80 -10.66 -2.11 2.76
CA TYR A 80 -11.00 -1.39 1.53
C TYR A 80 -12.01 -2.12 0.64
N GLY A 81 -12.17 -3.44 0.80
CA GLY A 81 -12.95 -4.31 -0.07
C GLY A 81 -12.31 -4.48 -1.46
N ARG A 82 -12.37 -5.68 -2.04
CA ARG A 82 -11.87 -5.90 -3.40
C ARG A 82 -12.78 -5.22 -4.43
N SER A 83 -12.22 -4.71 -5.51
CA SER A 83 -12.97 -4.08 -6.61
C SER A 83 -14.05 -5.01 -7.20
N ALA A 84 -13.77 -6.31 -7.28
CA ALA A 84 -14.73 -7.33 -7.72
C ALA A 84 -15.98 -7.42 -6.81
N ASP A 85 -15.82 -7.12 -5.52
CA ASP A 85 -16.90 -7.15 -4.51
C ASP A 85 -17.54 -5.76 -4.31
N GLY A 86 -17.23 -4.80 -5.18
CA GLY A 86 -17.68 -3.40 -5.09
C GLY A 86 -16.90 -2.55 -4.08
N GLY A 87 -15.72 -3.02 -3.66
CA GLY A 87 -14.78 -2.25 -2.84
C GLY A 87 -13.82 -1.37 -3.64
N SER A 88 -12.82 -0.82 -2.96
CA SER A 88 -11.89 0.20 -3.47
C SER A 88 -10.45 -0.28 -3.64
N LEU A 89 -10.17 -1.55 -3.32
CA LEU A 89 -8.88 -2.19 -3.53
C LEU A 89 -8.81 -2.82 -4.93
N ARG A 90 -7.85 -2.38 -5.72
CA ARG A 90 -7.45 -3.01 -6.98
C ARG A 90 -6.05 -3.61 -6.82
N VAL A 91 -5.86 -4.84 -7.28
CA VAL A 91 -4.59 -5.55 -7.18
C VAL A 91 -4.09 -5.88 -8.58
N MET A 92 -2.81 -5.63 -8.83
CA MET A 92 -2.06 -6.03 -10.02
C MET A 92 -0.92 -6.96 -9.60
N ARG A 93 -0.92 -8.18 -10.12
CA ARG A 93 0.04 -9.24 -9.81
C ARG A 93 1.00 -9.43 -10.98
N TYR A 94 2.28 -9.29 -10.69
CA TYR A 94 3.33 -9.60 -11.65
C TYR A 94 3.53 -11.12 -11.79
N PRO A 95 3.78 -11.65 -13.01
CA PRO A 95 3.76 -10.94 -14.30
C PRO A 95 2.38 -10.90 -14.97
N GLU A 96 1.40 -11.68 -14.48
CA GLU A 96 0.17 -11.98 -15.21
C GLU A 96 -0.66 -10.72 -15.56
N ASP A 97 -0.88 -9.80 -14.61
CA ASP A 97 -1.67 -8.58 -14.84
C ASP A 97 -0.90 -7.51 -15.63
N PHE A 98 0.38 -7.74 -15.90
CA PHE A 98 1.24 -6.86 -16.69
C PHE A 98 1.41 -7.34 -18.13
N LYS A 99 0.84 -8.50 -18.50
CA LYS A 99 0.91 -9.01 -19.88
C LYS A 99 -0.07 -8.26 -20.79
N VAL A 100 0.48 -7.58 -21.79
CA VAL A 100 -0.25 -6.95 -22.88
C VAL A 100 0.18 -7.62 -24.19
N GLU A 101 -0.77 -8.25 -24.88
CA GLU A 101 -0.51 -9.02 -26.12
C GLU A 101 0.56 -10.12 -25.92
N GLY A 102 0.52 -10.80 -24.77
CA GLY A 102 1.46 -11.87 -24.41
C GLY A 102 2.85 -11.40 -24.00
N ARG A 103 3.11 -10.08 -23.93
CA ARG A 103 4.38 -9.51 -23.46
C ARG A 103 4.18 -8.73 -22.17
N VAL A 104 5.07 -8.92 -21.21
CA VAL A 104 5.07 -8.14 -19.96
C VAL A 104 5.40 -6.68 -20.27
N ARG A 105 4.53 -5.76 -19.87
CA ARG A 105 4.70 -4.31 -20.02
C ARG A 105 4.40 -3.61 -18.70
N LEU A 106 5.43 -3.12 -18.02
CA LEU A 106 5.28 -2.39 -16.75
C LEU A 106 4.43 -1.11 -16.89
N SER A 107 4.34 -0.54 -18.10
CA SER A 107 3.46 0.60 -18.40
C SER A 107 1.97 0.32 -18.18
N ALA A 108 1.56 -0.95 -18.05
CA ALA A 108 0.23 -1.31 -17.59
C ALA A 108 -0.09 -0.69 -16.21
N LEU A 109 0.91 -0.59 -15.31
CA LEU A 109 0.72 0.05 -14.00
C LEU A 109 0.33 1.53 -14.14
N ALA A 110 1.03 2.27 -15.01
CA ALA A 110 0.73 3.67 -15.26
C ALA A 110 -0.65 3.86 -15.93
N ALA A 111 -1.04 2.93 -16.81
CA ALA A 111 -2.37 2.92 -17.40
C ALA A 111 -3.46 2.71 -16.33
N GLU A 112 -3.27 1.77 -15.41
CA GLU A 112 -4.26 1.52 -14.36
C GLU A 112 -4.31 2.62 -13.30
N ALA A 113 -3.16 3.21 -12.97
CA ALA A 113 -3.08 4.38 -12.10
C ALA A 113 -3.66 5.66 -12.74
N SER A 114 -4.01 5.65 -14.03
CA SER A 114 -4.66 6.80 -14.68
C SER A 114 -6.14 6.95 -14.31
N ASP A 115 -6.79 5.92 -13.77
CA ASP A 115 -8.17 6.00 -13.30
C ASP A 115 -8.28 7.04 -12.17
N SER A 116 -9.05 8.10 -12.41
CA SER A 116 -9.28 9.22 -11.47
C SER A 116 -9.66 8.80 -10.04
N ARG A 117 -10.24 7.62 -9.86
CA ARG A 117 -10.62 7.08 -8.54
C ARG A 117 -9.42 6.59 -7.72
N VAL A 118 -8.34 6.17 -8.38
CA VAL A 118 -7.10 5.76 -7.71
C VAL A 118 -6.47 6.99 -7.08
N SER A 119 -6.31 6.96 -5.77
CA SER A 119 -5.63 8.02 -5.00
C SER A 119 -4.28 7.57 -4.48
N THR A 120 -4.09 6.26 -4.32
CA THR A 120 -2.94 5.67 -3.66
C THR A 120 -2.45 4.48 -4.47
N VAL A 121 -1.16 4.43 -4.74
CA VAL A 121 -0.43 3.31 -5.32
C VAL A 121 0.48 2.73 -4.25
N LEU A 122 0.32 1.44 -3.97
CA LEU A 122 1.24 0.67 -3.14
C LEU A 122 2.02 -0.27 -4.07
N ALA A 123 3.34 -0.20 -4.07
CA ALA A 123 4.19 -1.13 -4.80
C ALA A 123 4.90 -2.05 -3.82
N LEU A 124 4.59 -3.35 -3.83
CA LEU A 124 5.19 -4.35 -2.96
C LEU A 124 6.17 -5.22 -3.76
N GLY A 125 7.46 -5.17 -3.43
CA GLY A 125 8.50 -5.99 -4.04
C GLY A 125 8.47 -6.02 -5.56
N CYS A 126 8.10 -4.91 -6.20
CA CYS A 126 7.93 -4.88 -7.64
C CYS A 126 9.29 -4.96 -8.36
N PRO A 127 9.35 -5.59 -9.55
CA PRO A 127 10.60 -5.83 -10.25
C PRO A 127 11.23 -4.54 -10.79
N GLU A 128 12.49 -4.66 -11.21
CA GLU A 128 13.29 -3.58 -11.78
C GLU A 128 12.54 -2.80 -12.87
N GLY A 129 12.66 -1.46 -12.83
CA GLY A 129 12.03 -0.58 -13.80
C GLY A 129 10.59 -0.19 -13.45
N THR A 130 10.00 -0.74 -12.39
CA THR A 130 8.70 -0.31 -11.87
C THR A 130 8.74 1.16 -11.41
N PHE A 131 9.86 1.59 -10.80
CA PHE A 131 10.03 2.96 -10.29
C PHE A 131 10.01 4.03 -11.39
N ARG A 132 10.43 3.69 -12.62
CA ARG A 132 10.27 4.56 -13.79
C ARG A 132 8.79 4.84 -14.08
N GLU A 133 7.94 3.82 -13.98
CA GLU A 133 6.50 3.98 -14.17
C GLU A 133 5.84 4.70 -12.99
N LEU A 134 6.30 4.48 -11.75
CA LEU A 134 5.85 5.26 -10.59
C LEU A 134 6.18 6.75 -10.73
N LEU A 135 7.37 7.09 -11.21
CA LEU A 135 7.74 8.48 -11.51
C LEU A 135 6.85 9.08 -12.60
N ARG A 136 6.53 8.29 -13.65
CA ARG A 136 5.59 8.71 -14.70
C ARG A 136 4.19 8.97 -14.14
N ILE A 137 3.72 8.12 -13.22
CA ILE A 137 2.44 8.29 -12.52
C ILE A 137 2.44 9.60 -11.73
N ARG A 138 3.48 9.86 -10.92
CA ARG A 138 3.64 11.11 -10.16
C ARG A 138 3.61 12.35 -11.06
N ASN A 139 4.35 12.31 -12.17
CA ASN A 139 4.41 13.44 -13.11
C ASN A 139 3.06 13.71 -13.79
N THR A 140 2.26 12.67 -14.05
CA THR A 140 0.94 12.80 -14.67
C THR A 140 -0.14 13.16 -13.65
N ARG A 141 0.03 12.71 -12.40
CA ARG A 141 -0.94 12.86 -11.31
C ARG A 141 -0.21 13.29 -10.02
N PRO A 142 0.15 14.57 -9.87
CA PRO A 142 0.94 15.03 -8.71
C PRO A 142 0.24 14.89 -7.35
N GLY A 143 -1.08 14.69 -7.34
CA GLY A 143 -1.85 14.46 -6.11
C GLY A 143 -2.00 13.00 -5.71
N ILE A 144 -1.49 12.05 -6.51
CA ILE A 144 -1.54 10.62 -6.16
C ILE A 144 -0.48 10.31 -5.11
N ARG A 145 -0.80 9.42 -4.17
CA ARG A 145 0.12 8.95 -3.14
C ARG A 145 0.79 7.67 -3.58
N ILE A 146 2.11 7.59 -3.46
CA ILE A 146 2.90 6.44 -3.88
C ILE A 146 3.70 5.96 -2.69
N ALA A 147 3.53 4.70 -2.31
CA ALA A 147 4.33 4.04 -1.29
C ALA A 147 4.96 2.78 -1.85
N SER A 148 6.25 2.60 -1.63
CA SER A 148 6.98 1.42 -2.06
C SER A 148 7.43 0.63 -0.85
N LEU A 149 7.11 -0.67 -0.83
CA LEU A 149 7.31 -1.56 0.31
C LEU A 149 8.20 -2.71 -0.15
N LEU A 150 9.26 -2.97 0.60
CA LEU A 150 10.26 -4.01 0.35
C LEU A 150 10.73 -3.97 -1.12
N PRO A 151 11.25 -2.83 -1.59
CA PRO A 151 11.64 -2.67 -2.99
C PRO A 151 12.74 -3.67 -3.36
N GLU A 152 12.67 -4.27 -4.55
CA GLU A 152 13.72 -5.16 -5.10
C GLU A 152 14.72 -4.40 -6.00
N ASP A 153 14.46 -3.13 -6.30
CA ASP A 153 15.29 -2.25 -7.14
C ASP A 153 16.14 -1.30 -6.27
N ASP A 154 16.95 -0.46 -6.91
CA ASP A 154 17.81 0.54 -6.27
C ASP A 154 17.05 1.48 -5.31
N PRO A 155 17.55 1.69 -4.07
CA PRO A 155 16.87 2.50 -3.06
C PRO A 155 16.70 3.97 -3.49
N LEU A 156 17.65 4.56 -4.22
CA LEU A 156 17.53 5.97 -4.66
C LEU A 156 16.39 6.14 -5.69
N SER A 157 16.22 5.14 -6.55
CA SER A 157 15.11 5.08 -7.51
C SER A 157 13.77 4.95 -6.78
N ALA A 158 13.71 4.18 -5.70
CA ALA A 158 12.52 4.07 -4.86
C ALA A 158 12.18 5.39 -4.15
N GLU A 159 13.19 6.03 -3.54
CA GLU A 159 13.04 7.29 -2.80
C GLU A 159 12.60 8.44 -3.70
N SER A 160 13.15 8.55 -4.91
CA SER A 160 12.84 9.65 -5.83
C SER A 160 11.44 9.56 -6.45
N SER A 161 10.86 8.36 -6.53
CA SER A 161 9.56 8.13 -7.18
C SER A 161 8.41 7.97 -6.18
N SER A 162 8.69 7.68 -4.92
CA SER A 162 7.71 7.38 -3.86
C SER A 162 7.57 8.52 -2.85
N ASP A 163 6.40 8.68 -2.25
CA ASP A 163 6.23 9.61 -1.11
C ASP A 163 6.85 9.04 0.15
N PHE A 164 6.90 7.72 0.26
CA PHE A 164 7.74 7.02 1.21
C PHE A 164 8.09 5.61 0.74
N VAL A 165 9.21 5.12 1.26
CA VAL A 165 9.71 3.76 1.06
C VAL A 165 9.76 3.07 2.42
N VAL A 166 9.34 1.82 2.49
CA VAL A 166 9.54 0.98 3.68
C VAL A 166 10.34 -0.24 3.28
N ASP A 167 11.51 -0.40 3.90
CA ASP A 167 12.30 -1.63 3.80
C ASP A 167 12.32 -2.36 5.15
N GLN A 168 12.73 -3.63 5.16
CA GLN A 168 12.94 -4.40 6.37
C GLN A 168 14.36 -4.16 6.90
N PHE A 169 14.52 -4.15 8.22
CA PHE A 169 15.87 -4.16 8.80
C PHE A 169 16.57 -5.48 8.42
N ALA A 170 17.66 -5.38 7.65
CA ALA A 170 18.49 -6.52 7.30
C ALA A 170 19.56 -6.74 8.39
N ASP A 171 19.29 -7.64 9.34
CA ASP A 171 20.32 -8.13 10.25
C ASP A 171 21.28 -9.09 9.50
N LYS A 172 22.53 -9.22 9.96
CA LYS A 172 23.51 -10.16 9.37
C LYS A 172 22.99 -11.60 9.36
N ALA A 173 22.12 -11.95 10.31
CA ALA A 173 21.45 -13.25 10.36
C ALA A 173 20.39 -13.42 9.25
N ILE A 174 19.71 -12.33 8.84
CA ILE A 174 18.76 -12.34 7.71
C ILE A 174 19.53 -12.37 6.39
N LEU A 175 20.65 -11.64 6.29
CA LEU A 175 21.52 -11.67 5.12
C LEU A 175 22.17 -13.04 4.86
N ALA A 176 22.28 -13.89 5.89
CA ALA A 176 22.77 -15.26 5.76
C ALA A 176 21.70 -16.24 5.22
N ASP A 177 20.42 -15.85 5.24
CA ASP A 177 19.32 -16.57 4.64
C ASP A 177 18.95 -15.89 3.32
N GLU A 178 19.51 -16.39 2.21
CA GLU A 178 19.28 -15.85 0.85
C GLU A 178 17.82 -16.00 0.38
N THR A 179 16.94 -16.62 1.18
CA THR A 179 15.68 -17.18 0.71
C THR A 179 14.41 -16.41 1.09
N GLY A 180 14.48 -15.30 1.84
CA GLY A 180 13.29 -14.48 2.01
C GLY A 180 13.34 -13.33 3.01
N SER A 181 12.35 -12.45 2.92
CA SER A 181 12.01 -11.53 4.00
C SER A 181 11.69 -12.31 5.27
N GLY A 182 12.21 -11.90 6.42
CA GLY A 182 11.84 -12.47 7.73
C GLY A 182 10.38 -12.20 8.16
N LEU A 183 9.54 -11.73 7.24
CA LEU A 183 8.16 -11.31 7.44
C LEU A 183 7.21 -12.44 7.03
N SER A 184 6.29 -12.79 7.93
CA SER A 184 5.21 -13.72 7.63
C SER A 184 4.14 -13.07 6.74
N ASP A 185 3.28 -13.87 6.12
CA ASP A 185 2.17 -13.34 5.32
C ASP A 185 1.22 -12.43 6.14
N SER A 186 1.08 -12.71 7.44
CA SER A 186 0.32 -11.86 8.37
C SER A 186 1.00 -10.51 8.62
N ASP A 187 2.34 -10.49 8.65
CA ASP A 187 3.12 -9.26 8.81
C ASP A 187 2.98 -8.38 7.57
N ILE A 188 3.13 -8.97 6.39
CA ILE A 188 2.95 -8.24 5.12
C ILE A 188 1.52 -7.73 5.00
N SER A 189 0.52 -8.53 5.40
CA SER A 189 -0.86 -8.07 5.40
C SER A 189 -1.09 -6.86 6.28
N PHE A 190 -0.53 -6.89 7.49
CA PHE A 190 -0.63 -5.80 8.43
C PHE A 190 0.15 -4.56 7.96
N LEU A 191 1.34 -4.76 7.38
CA LEU A 191 2.18 -3.70 6.82
C LEU A 191 1.49 -2.97 5.66
N LEU A 192 0.88 -3.72 4.73
CA LEU A 192 0.11 -3.16 3.62
C LEU A 192 -1.03 -2.25 4.11
N LEU A 193 -1.78 -2.70 5.12
CA LEU A 193 -2.84 -1.89 5.72
C LEU A 193 -2.28 -0.63 6.40
N ALA A 194 -1.20 -0.75 7.17
CA ALA A 194 -0.56 0.39 7.83
C ALA A 194 -0.03 1.41 6.82
N ALA A 195 0.60 0.95 5.73
CA ALA A 195 1.09 1.80 4.66
C ALA A 195 -0.03 2.52 3.91
N ALA A 196 -1.14 1.82 3.61
CA ALA A 196 -2.31 2.43 2.98
C ALA A 196 -2.87 3.57 3.84
N LEU A 197 -3.02 3.34 5.15
CA LEU A 197 -3.52 4.33 6.10
C LEU A 197 -2.54 5.50 6.30
N ALA A 198 -1.24 5.24 6.23
CA ALA A 198 -0.21 6.29 6.28
C ALA A 198 -0.27 7.17 5.03
N ALA A 199 -0.37 6.57 3.84
CA ALA A 199 -0.46 7.29 2.58
C ALA A 199 -1.66 8.24 2.52
N GLU A 200 -2.82 7.85 3.08
CA GLU A 200 -4.00 8.72 3.16
C GLU A 200 -3.80 9.96 4.04
N LYS A 201 -3.01 9.84 5.10
CA LYS A 201 -2.77 10.91 6.07
C LYS A 201 -1.58 11.78 5.72
N LEU A 202 -0.72 11.31 4.83
CA LEU A 202 0.53 11.98 4.50
C LEU A 202 0.23 13.30 3.81
N ASP A 203 0.72 14.41 4.36
CA ASP A 203 0.72 15.70 3.67
C ASP A 203 1.92 15.82 2.75
N ALA A 204 1.84 16.68 1.73
CA ALA A 204 2.95 16.89 0.82
C ALA A 204 4.16 17.47 1.56
N GLY A 205 5.32 16.81 1.46
CA GLY A 205 6.56 17.23 2.13
C GLY A 205 6.59 16.97 3.65
N ALA A 206 5.63 16.25 4.20
CA ALA A 206 5.69 15.78 5.58
C ALA A 206 6.64 14.58 5.71
N ASN A 207 7.30 14.45 6.87
CA ASN A 207 8.11 13.29 7.19
C ASN A 207 7.19 12.06 7.39
N PRO A 208 7.37 10.97 6.63
CA PRO A 208 6.49 9.81 6.71
C PRO A 208 6.71 8.93 7.96
N VAL A 209 7.88 8.95 8.59
CA VAL A 209 8.22 8.03 9.71
C VAL A 209 7.27 8.16 10.91
N PRO A 210 6.95 9.37 11.43
CA PRO A 210 5.96 9.52 12.49
C PRO A 210 4.56 9.04 12.06
N ILE A 211 4.16 9.34 10.82
CA ILE A 211 2.84 9.00 10.28
C ILE A 211 2.69 7.49 10.12
N LEU A 212 3.74 6.80 9.66
CA LEU A 212 3.82 5.34 9.61
C LEU A 212 3.67 4.74 11.01
N SER A 213 4.39 5.28 12.00
CA SER A 213 4.33 4.84 13.38
C SER A 213 2.93 4.99 13.99
N GLU A 214 2.26 6.11 13.76
CA GLU A 214 0.86 6.33 14.18
C GLU A 214 -0.12 5.41 13.43
N SER A 215 0.18 5.10 12.17
CA SER A 215 -0.67 4.25 11.34
C SER A 215 -0.65 2.78 11.76
N LEU A 216 0.38 2.31 12.48
CA LEU A 216 0.35 1.01 13.16
C LEU A 216 -0.82 0.91 14.14
N LEU A 217 -1.07 1.96 14.94
CA LEU A 217 -2.19 1.97 15.87
C LEU A 217 -3.54 2.01 15.15
N ALA A 218 -3.64 2.72 14.03
CA ALA A 218 -4.84 2.72 13.19
C ALA A 218 -5.08 1.35 12.56
N ALA A 219 -4.04 0.69 12.03
CA ALA A 219 -4.12 -0.63 11.45
C ALA A 219 -4.54 -1.70 12.48
N ARG A 220 -4.07 -1.63 13.73
CA ARG A 220 -4.53 -2.53 14.82
C ARG A 220 -6.02 -2.37 15.11
N LYS A 221 -6.53 -1.14 15.04
CA LYS A 221 -7.97 -0.86 15.24
C LYS A 221 -8.80 -1.40 14.08
N ALA A 222 -8.37 -1.15 12.84
CA ALA A 222 -9.05 -1.60 11.63
C ALA A 222 -9.07 -3.13 11.50
N SER A 223 -7.93 -3.79 11.73
CA SER A 223 -7.81 -5.26 11.68
C SER A 223 -8.34 -5.99 12.92
N GLY A 224 -8.69 -5.28 13.99
CA GLY A 224 -9.06 -5.87 15.28
C GLY A 224 -7.89 -6.51 16.05
N LYS A 225 -6.66 -6.46 15.53
CA LYS A 225 -5.45 -7.08 16.08
C LYS A 225 -4.78 -6.22 17.17
N LYS A 226 -5.45 -6.05 18.32
CA LYS A 226 -5.05 -5.10 19.39
C LYS A 226 -3.58 -5.20 19.87
N LYS A 227 -3.00 -6.40 19.90
CA LYS A 227 -1.64 -6.66 20.42
C LYS A 227 -0.61 -6.97 19.34
N TYR A 228 -0.98 -6.91 18.06
CA TYR A 228 -0.10 -7.27 16.96
C TYR A 228 0.92 -6.16 16.67
N ALA A 229 2.14 -6.54 16.26
CA ALA A 229 3.19 -5.60 15.85
C ALA A 229 3.48 -4.48 16.89
N LEU A 230 3.30 -4.72 18.19
CA LEU A 230 3.54 -3.70 19.23
C LEU A 230 5.01 -3.26 19.33
N SER A 231 5.91 -4.19 18.99
CA SER A 231 7.36 -3.99 18.96
C SER A 231 7.85 -3.28 17.71
N TRP A 232 7.06 -3.23 16.65
CA TRP A 232 7.48 -2.66 15.37
C TRP A 232 7.81 -1.17 15.53
N ARG A 233 8.90 -0.76 14.92
CA ARG A 233 9.34 0.63 14.82
C ARG A 233 9.73 0.93 13.39
N PHE A 234 9.46 2.16 12.97
CA PHE A 234 10.00 2.70 11.73
C PHE A 234 11.11 3.67 12.10
N GLU A 235 12.29 3.45 11.55
CA GLU A 235 13.43 4.34 11.69
C GLU A 235 13.84 4.89 10.33
N PRO A 236 14.34 6.13 10.24
CA PRO A 236 14.86 6.63 8.98
C PRO A 236 16.02 5.76 8.49
N TRP A 237 16.02 5.38 7.22
CA TRP A 237 17.17 4.73 6.60
C TRP A 237 18.38 5.68 6.61
N ILE A 238 19.57 5.12 6.83
CA ILE A 238 20.84 5.84 6.83
C ILE A 238 21.68 5.26 5.70
N ASP A 239 22.06 6.12 4.76
CA ASP A 239 22.99 5.76 3.70
C ASP A 239 24.34 5.38 4.30
N SER A 240 24.81 4.17 3.96
CA SER A 240 26.08 3.65 4.46
C SER A 240 27.28 4.47 3.98
N ASP A 241 27.17 5.07 2.80
CA ASP A 241 28.30 5.75 2.16
C ASP A 241 28.42 7.20 2.64
N SER A 242 27.30 7.92 2.70
CA SER A 242 27.29 9.33 3.11
C SER A 242 26.97 9.55 4.59
N GLY A 243 26.41 8.57 5.29
CA GLY A 243 25.88 8.73 6.65
C GLY A 243 24.63 9.62 6.73
N LEU A 244 24.07 10.02 5.58
CA LEU A 244 22.88 10.88 5.53
C LEU A 244 21.63 10.06 5.82
N ARG A 245 20.72 10.68 6.57
CA ARG A 245 19.39 10.13 6.81
C ARG A 245 18.51 10.43 5.61
N SER A 246 17.87 9.41 5.06
CA SER A 246 16.86 9.64 4.03
C SER A 246 15.64 10.34 4.63
N PHE A 247 15.03 11.20 3.82
CA PHE A 247 13.85 11.95 4.20
C PHE A 247 12.59 11.07 4.21
N ASN A 248 12.45 10.18 3.22
CA ASN A 248 11.23 9.42 2.98
C ASN A 248 11.42 7.89 3.00
N HIS A 249 12.63 7.40 3.22
CA HIS A 249 12.91 5.98 3.38
C HIS A 249 12.91 5.60 4.87
N ALA A 250 12.03 4.67 5.22
CA ALA A 250 11.92 4.08 6.55
C ALA A 250 12.36 2.62 6.53
N VAL A 251 13.03 2.20 7.61
CA VAL A 251 13.37 0.80 7.89
C VAL A 251 12.46 0.30 8.99
N LEU A 252 11.82 -0.84 8.75
CA LEU A 252 11.01 -1.56 9.74
C LEU A 252 11.94 -2.41 10.62
N ASP A 253 12.09 -2.01 11.88
CA ASP A 253 12.78 -2.81 12.90
C ASP A 253 11.75 -3.55 13.77
N MET A 254 11.93 -4.88 13.86
CA MET A 254 11.11 -5.78 14.66
C MET A 254 11.84 -6.31 15.91
N ARG A 255 13.15 -6.11 16.03
CA ARG A 255 14.03 -6.71 17.05
C ARG A 255 13.81 -6.11 18.44
N ILE A 256 13.24 -4.92 18.52
CA ILE A 256 13.00 -4.22 19.79
C ILE A 256 11.91 -4.94 20.65
N ALA A 257 11.30 -6.03 20.14
CA ALA A 257 10.44 -6.93 20.92
C ALA A 257 11.19 -7.69 22.02
N ASP A 258 12.46 -8.06 21.79
CA ASP A 258 13.18 -9.00 22.66
C ASP A 258 13.98 -8.29 23.77
N ALA A 259 14.10 -6.96 23.71
CA ALA A 259 14.88 -6.17 24.67
C ALA A 259 14.11 -5.80 25.96
N ALA A 260 12.83 -6.17 26.10
CA ALA A 260 12.10 -6.06 27.36
C ALA A 260 12.45 -7.20 28.36
N GLY A 261 13.47 -8.01 28.05
CA GLY A 261 14.10 -8.99 28.93
C GLY A 261 15.62 -8.77 28.99
N GLY A 262 16.06 -7.67 29.59
CA GLY A 262 17.39 -7.52 30.18
C GLY A 262 18.61 -7.67 29.27
N ALA A 263 19.05 -6.56 28.67
CA ALA A 263 20.48 -6.28 28.52
C ALA A 263 20.66 -4.76 28.37
N ALA A 264 21.45 -4.17 29.27
CA ALA A 264 21.86 -2.77 29.19
C ALA A 264 22.66 -2.49 27.90
N PRO A 265 22.64 -1.26 27.37
CA PRO A 265 23.39 -0.93 26.16
C PRO A 265 24.89 -1.09 26.43
N VAL A 266 25.53 -1.98 25.66
CA VAL A 266 26.98 -2.10 25.62
C VAL A 266 27.50 -0.85 24.91
N SER A 267 28.02 0.09 25.69
CA SER A 267 28.78 1.22 25.19
C SER A 267 30.08 0.70 24.57
N GLY A 268 30.12 0.60 23.25
CA GLY A 268 31.36 0.37 22.49
C GLY A 268 32.01 1.71 22.16
N GLY A 269 33.16 1.98 22.76
CA GLY A 269 33.94 3.18 22.50
C GLY A 269 35.29 3.16 23.21
N THR A 270 36.09 2.11 22.98
CA THR A 270 37.52 2.15 23.32
C THR A 270 38.27 2.46 22.03
N ALA A 271 38.91 3.63 22.00
CA ALA A 271 39.80 4.07 20.94
C ALA A 271 40.97 3.10 20.74
N PRO A 272 41.54 3.00 19.52
CA PRO A 272 42.78 2.27 19.32
C PRO A 272 43.96 3.04 19.95
N ASP A 273 44.74 2.29 20.70
CA ASP A 273 45.97 2.64 21.39
C ASP A 273 46.99 3.29 20.44
N GLU A 274 47.49 4.48 20.80
CA GLU A 274 48.64 5.11 20.15
C GLU A 274 49.89 4.26 20.43
N ALA A 275 50.55 3.80 19.36
CA ALA A 275 51.87 3.18 19.46
C ALA A 275 52.91 4.24 19.91
N PRO A 276 53.78 3.94 20.88
CA PRO A 276 54.83 4.87 21.26
C PRO A 276 55.96 4.89 20.22
N GLU A 277 56.35 6.09 19.79
CA GLU A 277 57.61 6.40 19.12
C GLU A 277 58.80 5.81 19.91
N GLU A 278 59.49 4.83 19.35
CA GLU A 278 60.85 4.50 19.81
C GLU A 278 61.86 5.44 19.15
N ALA A 279 62.53 6.18 20.02
CA ALA A 279 63.57 7.14 19.74
C ALA A 279 64.81 6.51 19.09
N LEU A 280 65.34 7.21 18.07
CA LEU A 280 66.67 7.01 17.52
C LEU A 280 67.75 7.18 18.61
N PRO A 281 68.69 6.23 18.79
CA PRO A 281 69.85 6.49 19.63
C PRO A 281 70.83 7.40 18.88
N GLY A 282 71.08 8.57 19.48
CA GLY A 282 72.07 9.54 19.06
C GLY A 282 73.50 8.99 19.07
N GLY A 283 74.33 9.62 18.24
CA GLY A 283 75.74 9.31 18.11
C GLY A 283 76.52 9.53 19.41
N GLY A 284 77.37 8.56 19.72
CA GLY A 284 78.58 8.75 20.52
C GLY A 284 79.78 8.75 19.58
N LEU A 285 80.42 9.90 19.48
CA LEU A 285 81.85 10.00 19.19
C LEU A 285 82.59 9.41 20.39
N ASP A 286 83.65 8.63 20.17
CA ASP A 286 84.91 8.71 20.91
C ASP A 286 85.97 7.80 20.23
N GLU A 287 87.06 8.48 19.84
CA GLU A 287 88.46 8.10 19.58
C GLU A 287 88.85 6.87 18.75
#